data_AF-A0A6I3CT09-F1
#
_entry.id   AF-A0A6I3CT09-F1
#
_cell.length_a   1.000
_cell.length_b   1.000
_cell.length_c   1.000
_cell.angle_alpha   90.00
_cell.angle_beta   90.00
_cell.angle_gamma   90.00
#
_symmetry.space_group_name_H-M   'P 1'
#
loop_
_entity.id
_entity.type
_entity.pdbx_description
1 polymer ?
#
loop_
_entity_poly.entity_id
_entity_poly.type
_entity_poly.pdbx_seq_one_letter_code
_entity_poly.pdbx_strand_id
1 'polypeptide(L)'
;MTTESAFETAQAQLRIAVDQLGLSENDWQTLSTPRRVLEVAVPLRRDNDKVEMYKGYRVQYSTTRGPSKGGVRFHPDIDLE
;
A
#
# COMPACT_ATOMS: atom_id res chain seq x y z
N MET A 1 -20.52 -2.70 -13.55
CA MET A 1 -19.76 -1.54 -13.04
C MET A 1 -18.53 -2.14 -12.39
N THR A 2 -17.36 -2.00 -13.01
CA THR A 2 -16.10 -2.39 -12.36
C THR A 2 -15.91 -1.46 -11.18
N THR A 3 -15.87 -2.01 -9.97
CA THR A 3 -15.60 -1.24 -8.76
C THR A 3 -14.14 -0.82 -8.82
N GLU A 4 -13.88 0.46 -9.07
CA GLU A 4 -12.52 1.02 -9.08
C GLU A 4 -11.91 0.86 -7.69
N SER A 5 -10.68 0.36 -7.62
CA SER A 5 -9.99 0.14 -6.33
C SER A 5 -9.46 1.45 -5.76
N ALA A 6 -9.18 1.48 -4.46
CA ALA A 6 -8.56 2.64 -3.83
C ALA A 6 -7.17 2.94 -4.42
N PHE A 7 -6.43 1.90 -4.81
CA PHE A 7 -5.14 2.04 -5.47
C PHE A 7 -5.26 2.64 -6.88
N GLU A 8 -6.21 2.16 -7.69
CA GLU A 8 -6.46 2.70 -9.04
C GLU A 8 -6.80 4.19 -8.99
N THR A 9 -7.70 4.59 -8.08
CA THR A 9 -8.04 6.01 -7.88
C THR A 9 -6.82 6.83 -7.45
N ALA A 10 -5.98 6.31 -6.54
CA ALA A 10 -4.76 7.00 -6.10
C ALA A 10 -3.75 7.15 -7.25
N GLN A 11 -3.60 6.14 -8.10
CA GLN A 11 -2.75 6.20 -9.30
C GLN A 11 -3.27 7.22 -10.30
N ALA A 12 -4.58 7.24 -10.58
CA ALA A 12 -5.18 8.24 -11.47
C ALA A 12 -4.93 9.68 -10.99
N GLN A 13 -5.07 9.93 -9.68
CA GLN A 13 -4.76 11.24 -9.07
C GLN A 13 -3.28 11.61 -9.20
N LEU A 14 -2.38 10.66 -8.94
CA LEU A 14 -0.95 10.89 -9.10
C LEU A 14 -0.61 11.20 -10.56
N ARG A 15 -1.28 10.57 -11.54
CA ARG A 15 -1.03 10.79 -12.96
C ARG A 15 -1.35 12.22 -13.35
N ILE A 16 -2.50 12.74 -12.90
CA ILE A 16 -2.89 14.14 -13.11
C ILE A 16 -1.80 15.09 -12.57
N ALA A 17 -1.25 14.82 -11.39
CA ALA A 17 -0.21 15.66 -10.79
C ALA A 17 1.12 15.60 -11.58
N VAL A 18 1.53 14.42 -12.07
CA VAL A 18 2.71 14.25 -12.92
C VAL A 18 2.56 15.08 -14.20
N ASP A 19 1.42 14.96 -14.88
CA ASP A 19 1.16 15.66 -16.13
C ASP A 19 1.13 17.18 -15.91
N GLN A 20 0.50 17.65 -14.82
CA GLN A 20 0.42 19.07 -14.48
C GLN A 20 1.79 19.68 -14.14
N LEU A 21 2.70 18.90 -13.55
CA LEU A 21 4.05 19.35 -13.18
C LEU A 21 5.07 19.16 -14.31
N GLY A 22 4.68 18.56 -15.44
CA GLY A 22 5.58 18.27 -16.55
C GLY A 22 6.69 17.28 -16.19
N LEU A 23 6.40 16.36 -15.25
CA LEU A 23 7.37 15.35 -14.82
C LEU A 23 7.54 14.27 -15.89
N SER A 24 8.68 13.60 -15.86
CA SER A 24 8.99 12.55 -16.84
C SER A 24 8.22 11.26 -16.55
N GLU A 25 8.10 10.40 -17.54
CA GLU A 25 7.55 9.05 -17.35
C GLU A 25 8.37 8.24 -16.32
N ASN A 26 9.69 8.49 -16.21
CA ASN A 26 10.53 7.88 -15.18
C ASN A 26 10.11 8.31 -13.76
N ASP A 27 9.71 9.57 -13.58
CA ASP A 27 9.21 10.08 -12.30
C ASP A 27 7.88 9.41 -11.95
N TRP A 28 6.98 9.27 -12.93
CA TRP A 28 5.73 8.53 -12.76
C TRP A 28 5.97 7.10 -12.31
N GLN A 29 6.83 6.34 -13.01
CA GLN A 29 7.13 4.95 -12.67
C GLN A 29 7.72 4.84 -11.26
N THR A 30 8.60 5.78 -10.88
CA THR A 30 9.23 5.83 -9.55
C THR A 30 8.23 6.15 -8.44
N LEU A 31 7.28 7.07 -8.68
CA LEU A 31 6.31 7.51 -7.67
C LEU A 31 5.13 6.57 -7.52
N SER A 32 4.68 5.95 -8.62
CA SER A 32 3.53 5.03 -8.66
C SER A 32 3.86 3.63 -8.14
N THR A 33 5.14 3.24 -8.16
CA THR A 33 5.59 1.93 -7.70
C THR A 33 6.11 2.01 -6.26
N PRO A 34 5.56 1.23 -5.31
CA PRO A 34 6.09 1.22 -3.96
C PRO A 34 7.50 0.63 -3.91
N ARG A 35 8.41 1.29 -3.20
CA ARG A 35 9.79 0.80 -3.01
C ARG A 35 9.87 -0.57 -2.33
N ARG A 36 8.95 -0.87 -1.41
CA ARG A 36 8.88 -2.15 -0.71
C ARG A 36 7.46 -2.49 -0.31
N VAL A 37 7.07 -3.72 -0.59
CA VAL A 37 5.87 -4.37 -0.05
C VAL A 37 6.34 -5.56 0.77
N LEU A 38 5.92 -5.63 2.03
CA LEU A 38 6.14 -6.78 2.90
C LEU A 38 4.80 -7.41 3.23
N GLU A 39 4.60 -8.66 2.82
CA GLU A 39 3.48 -9.50 3.21
C GLU A 39 3.97 -10.54 4.22
N VAL A 40 3.25 -10.69 5.33
CA VAL A 40 3.59 -11.61 6.41
C VAL A 40 2.38 -12.41 6.86
N ALA A 41 2.63 -13.66 7.27
CA ALA A 41 1.66 -14.45 8.01
C ALA A 41 1.90 -14.26 9.52
N VAL A 42 0.87 -13.86 10.26
CA VAL A 42 0.92 -13.55 11.69
C VAL A 42 0.09 -14.57 12.45
N PRO A 43 0.71 -15.51 13.19
CA PRO A 43 -0.01 -16.42 14.06
C PRO A 43 -0.51 -15.67 15.30
N LEU A 44 -1.81 -15.77 15.59
CA LEU A 44 -2.41 -15.25 16.81
C LEU A 44 -3.00 -16.41 17.62
N ARG A 45 -2.48 -16.61 18.82
CA ARG A 45 -3.12 -17.49 19.80
C ARG A 45 -4.29 -16.76 20.45
N ARG A 46 -5.48 -17.34 20.33
CA ARG A 46 -6.72 -16.86 20.95
C ARG A 46 -6.82 -17.29 22.41
N ASP A 47 -7.77 -16.71 23.13
CA ASP A 47 -8.02 -17.04 24.56
C ASP A 47 -8.52 -18.48 24.77
N ASN A 48 -8.99 -19.15 23.71
CA ASN A 48 -9.42 -20.56 23.72
C ASN A 48 -8.31 -21.53 23.29
N ASP A 49 -7.04 -21.10 23.35
CA ASP A 49 -5.83 -21.83 22.94
C ASP A 49 -5.74 -22.23 21.45
N LYS A 50 -6.69 -21.81 20.60
CA LYS A 50 -6.57 -22.00 19.16
C LYS A 50 -5.64 -20.97 18.54
N VAL A 51 -4.87 -21.38 17.54
CA VAL A 51 -4.05 -20.47 16.72
C VAL A 51 -4.79 -20.17 15.43
N GLU A 52 -4.93 -18.88 15.13
CA GLU A 52 -5.43 -18.38 13.85
C GLU A 52 -4.31 -17.66 13.10
N MET A 53 -4.26 -17.86 11.78
CA MET A 53 -3.27 -17.22 10.92
C MET A 53 -3.90 -15.99 10.27
N TYR A 54 -3.30 -14.83 10.48
CA TYR A 54 -3.69 -13.58 9.81
C TYR A 54 -2.67 -13.20 8.75
N LYS A 55 -3.14 -12.48 7.74
CA LYS A 55 -2.26 -11.83 6.77
C LYS A 55 -2.03 -10.38 7.19
N GLY A 56 -0.77 -9.95 7.18
CA GLY A 56 -0.38 -8.58 7.47
C GLY A 56 0.42 -7.99 6.33
N TYR A 57 0.28 -6.69 6.11
CA TYR A 57 0.97 -5.96 5.05
C TYR A 57 1.70 -4.73 5.59
N ARG A 58 2.88 -4.45 5.06
CA ARG A 58 3.58 -3.18 5.23
C ARG A 58 4.10 -2.68 3.90
N VAL A 59 3.50 -1.60 3.41
CA VAL A 59 3.92 -0.92 2.18
C VAL A 59 4.72 0.34 2.53
N GLN A 60 5.89 0.48 1.94
CA GLN A 60 6.74 1.66 2.03
C GLN A 60 6.93 2.24 0.63
N TYR A 61 6.18 3.29 0.29
CA TYR A 61 6.22 3.88 -1.06
C TYR A 61 7.56 4.53 -1.36
N SER A 62 8.01 5.47 -0.52
CA SER A 62 9.27 6.15 -0.71
C SER A 62 9.98 6.39 0.62
N THR A 63 11.31 6.41 0.55
CA THR A 63 12.23 6.79 1.64
C THR A 63 13.26 7.83 1.20
N THR A 64 13.06 8.43 0.02
CA THR A 64 14.03 9.37 -0.59
C THR A 64 14.28 10.60 0.29
N ARG A 65 13.26 11.04 1.05
CA ARG A 65 13.36 12.19 1.97
C ARG A 65 13.67 11.80 3.41
N GLY A 66 13.91 10.52 3.70
CA GLY A 66 14.13 9.99 5.04
C GLY A 66 13.24 8.78 5.37
N PRO A 67 13.16 8.39 6.66
CA PRO A 67 12.39 7.23 7.08
C PRO A 67 10.91 7.32 6.69
N SER A 68 10.34 6.21 6.19
CA SER A 68 8.92 6.14 5.85
C SER A 68 8.04 6.30 7.09
N LYS A 69 6.90 6.99 6.96
CA LYS A 69 5.91 7.12 8.04
C LYS A 69 4.51 6.74 7.55
N GLY A 70 3.78 5.99 8.36
CA GLY A 70 2.41 5.58 8.07
C GLY A 70 1.83 4.80 9.26
N GLY A 71 0.50 4.88 9.43
CA GLY A 71 -0.24 4.15 10.47
C GLY A 71 -0.36 2.66 10.17
N VAL A 72 -1.20 1.97 10.95
CA VAL A 72 -1.59 0.56 10.76
C VAL A 72 -3.11 0.50 10.86
N ARG A 73 -3.75 -0.26 9.96
CA ARG A 73 -5.20 -0.47 9.96
C ARG A 73 -5.48 -1.94 10.29
N PHE A 74 -6.47 -2.16 11.14
CA PHE A 74 -7.01 -3.47 11.47
C PHE A 74 -8.46 -3.48 10.99
N HIS A 75 -8.75 -4.20 9.92
CA HIS A 75 -10.09 -4.31 9.34
C HIS A 75 -10.19 -5.63 8.58
N PRO A 76 -11.34 -6.34 8.59
CA PRO A 76 -11.49 -7.63 7.90
C PRO A 76 -11.31 -7.53 6.38
N ASP A 77 -11.76 -6.42 5.79
CA ASP A 77 -11.70 -6.19 4.34
C ASP A 77 -10.40 -5.54 3.88
N ILE A 78 -9.29 -5.70 4.61
CA ILE A 78 -7.99 -5.22 4.12
C ILE A 78 -7.45 -6.16 3.05
N ASP A 79 -6.99 -5.59 1.95
CA ASP A 79 -6.20 -6.27 0.94
C ASP A 79 -4.98 -5.40 0.58
N LEU A 80 -4.31 -5.76 -0.52
CA LEU A 80 -3.12 -5.07 -1.00
C LEU A 80 -3.45 -3.94 -2.02
N GLU A 81 -4.68 -3.87 -2.52
CA GLU A 81 -5.09 -3.05 -3.68
C GLU A 81 -6.14 -1.96 -3.37
#